data_AF-A0A1G4NUB3-F1
#
_entry.id   AF-A0A1G4NUB3-F1
#
_cell.length_a   1.000
_cell.length_b   1.000
_cell.length_c   1.000
_cell.angle_alpha   90.00
_cell.angle_beta   90.00
_cell.angle_gamma   90.00
#
_symmetry.space_group_name_H-M   'P 1'
#
loop_
_entity.id
_entity.type
_entity.pdbx_description
1 polymer ?
#
loop_
_entity_poly.entity_id
_entity_poly.type
_entity_poly.pdbx_seq_one_letter_code
_entity_poly.pdbx_strand_id
1 'polypeptide(L)' 'MCICINCSYVHICSTYQFIKIQHNKETSETDNLFYPSHPVIHANLTDIETYLRVDWDVVECLSFLEQPGKWVHH' A
#
# COMPACT_ATOMS: atom_id res chain seq x y z
N MET A 1 -4.21 -7.72 4.37
CA MET A 1 -3.05 -7.20 5.11
C MET A 1 -1.89 -7.02 4.14
N CYS A 2 -1.58 -5.77 3.82
CA CYS A 2 -0.58 -5.40 2.82
C CYS A 2 0.83 -5.75 3.28
N ILE A 3 1.61 -6.46 2.45
CA ILE A 3 3.00 -6.84 2.79
C ILE A 3 3.90 -5.61 3.00
N CYS A 4 3.55 -4.47 2.41
CA CYS A 4 4.35 -3.26 2.48
C CYS A 4 4.58 -2.75 3.90
N ILE A 5 3.71 -3.06 4.87
CA ILE A 5 3.92 -2.61 6.28
C ILE A 5 5.23 -3.14 6.89
N ASN A 6 5.74 -4.24 6.33
CA ASN A 6 7.00 -4.87 6.72
C ASN A 6 8.09 -4.65 5.67
N CYS A 7 7.94 -3.69 4.76
CA CYS A 7 8.94 -3.39 3.75
C CYS A 7 9.82 -2.21 4.18
N SER A 8 11.13 -2.32 3.95
CA SER A 8 12.10 -1.24 4.21
C SER A 8 11.74 0.07 3.49
N TYR A 9 11.10 -0.04 2.33
CA TYR A 9 10.71 1.07 1.46
C TYR A 9 9.31 1.65 1.75
N VAL A 10 8.61 1.19 2.79
CA VAL A 10 7.17 1.51 3.01
C VAL A 10 6.85 3.00 2.93
N HIS A 11 7.73 3.87 3.44
CA HIS A 11 7.51 5.32 3.48
C HIS A 11 7.82 6.07 2.18
N ILE A 12 8.51 5.42 1.23
CA ILE A 12 8.97 6.05 -0.02
C ILE A 12 8.51 5.30 -1.28
N CYS A 13 7.74 4.23 -1.11
CA CYS A 13 7.30 3.35 -2.17
C CYS A 13 6.02 3.87 -2.84
N SER A 14 6.09 4.10 -4.15
CA SER A 14 4.96 4.53 -4.98
C SER A 14 3.75 3.62 -4.93
N THR A 15 3.92 2.31 -4.93
CA THR A 15 2.81 1.37 -4.78
C THR A 15 2.14 1.52 -3.42
N TYR A 16 2.94 1.66 -2.35
CA TYR A 16 2.35 1.82 -1.03
C TYR A 16 1.61 3.16 -0.90
N GLN A 17 2.17 4.24 -1.44
CA GLN A 17 1.51 5.54 -1.52
C GLN A 17 0.20 5.47 -2.30
N PHE A 18 0.16 4.76 -3.44
CA PHE A 18 -1.07 4.54 -4.20
C PHE A 18 -2.14 3.88 -3.33
N ILE A 19 -1.80 2.81 -2.60
CA ILE A 19 -2.73 2.10 -1.70
C ILE A 19 -3.23 3.02 -0.58
N LYS A 20 -2.33 3.81 0.04
CA LYS A 20 -2.68 4.79 1.08
C LYS A 20 -3.69 5.84 0.57
N ILE A 21 -3.52 6.32 -0.66
CA ILE A 21 -4.46 7.26 -1.30
C ILE A 21 -5.84 6.62 -1.49
N GLN A 22 -5.91 5.34 -1.91
CA GLN A 22 -7.20 4.64 -2.06
C GLN A 22 -7.94 4.49 -0.73
N HIS A 23 -7.21 4.21 0.36
CA HIS A 23 -7.79 4.07 1.71
C HIS A 23 -8.28 5.39 2.29
N ASN A 24 -7.47 6.44 2.22
CA ASN A 24 -7.79 7.72 2.88
C ASN A 24 -8.61 8.68 2.01
N LYS A 25 -8.77 8.41 0.70
CA LYS A 25 -9.36 9.34 -0.28
C LYS A 25 -8.73 10.75 -0.25
N GLU A 26 -7.49 10.84 0.20
CA GLU A 26 -6.72 12.08 0.34
C GLU A 26 -5.54 12.10 -0.62
N THR A 27 -5.15 13.30 -1.04
CA THR A 27 -3.89 13.53 -1.75
C THR A 27 -2.72 13.39 -0.79
N SER A 28 -1.89 12.36 -1.00
CA SER A 28 -0.59 12.20 -0.32
C SER A 28 0.47 12.99 -1.09
N GLU A 29 0.88 14.15 -0.57
CA GLU A 29 2.04 14.93 -1.04
C GLU A 29 3.35 14.32 -0.54
N THR A 30 3.59 13.05 -0.83
CA THR A 30 4.90 12.43 -0.58
C THR A 30 5.60 12.22 -1.92
N ASP A 31 6.84 12.66 -2.00
CA ASP A 31 7.70 12.39 -3.15
C ASP A 31 8.04 10.90 -3.15
N ASN A 32 7.52 10.21 -4.17
CA ASN A 32 7.87 8.83 -4.43
C ASN A 32 9.34 8.72 -4.83
N LEU A 33 10.18 8.28 -3.91
CA LEU A 33 11.60 8.04 -4.18
C LEU A 33 11.88 6.61 -4.65
N PHE A 34 10.88 5.72 -4.59
CA PHE A 34 11.02 4.32 -4.96
C PHE A 34 9.85 3.78 -5.80
N TYR A 35 10.18 3.11 -6.91
CA TYR A 35 9.25 2.44 -7.81
C TYR A 35 9.53 0.93 -7.80
N PRO A 36 8.69 0.12 -7.11
CA PRO A 36 8.93 -1.30 -6.96
C PRO A 36 8.70 -2.06 -8.27
N SER A 37 9.41 -3.17 -8.41
CA SER A 37 9.26 -4.10 -9.53
C SER A 37 8.14 -5.10 -9.26
N HIS A 38 7.22 -5.22 -10.22
CA HIS A 38 6.14 -6.22 -10.24
C HIS A 38 5.34 -6.32 -8.93
N PRO A 39 4.75 -5.23 -8.42
CA PRO A 39 3.80 -5.31 -7.31
C PRO A 39 2.50 -5.98 -7.78
N VAL A 40 2.00 -6.93 -7.00
CA VAL A 40 0.67 -7.53 -7.18
C VAL A 40 -0.26 -6.96 -6.11
N ILE A 41 -1.35 -6.37 -6.57
CA ILE A 41 -2.34 -5.71 -5.72
C ILE A 41 -3.64 -6.49 -5.79
N HIS A 42 -4.20 -6.83 -4.63
CA HIS A 42 -5.56 -7.34 -4.51
C HIS A 42 -6.50 -6.21 -4.09
N ALA A 43 -7.65 -6.13 -4.78
CA ALA A 43 -8.74 -5.23 -4.46
C ALA A 43 -9.99 -6.08 -4.17
N ASN A 44 -10.39 -6.14 -2.91
CA ASN A 44 -11.59 -6.88 -2.50
C ASN A 44 -12.76 -5.90 -2.41
N LEU A 45 -13.80 -6.16 -3.19
CA LEU A 45 -14.98 -5.33 -3.25
C LEU A 45 -16.11 -5.96 -2.43
N THR A 46 -16.61 -5.22 -1.46
CA THR A 46 -17.74 -5.62 -0.64
C THR A 46 -18.86 -4.60 -0.83
N ASP A 47 -19.99 -5.07 -1.33
CA ASP A 47 -21.21 -4.27 -1.42
C ASP A 47 -21.94 -4.31 -0.07
N ILE A 48 -22.12 -3.15 0.55
CA ILE A 48 -22.80 -2.98 1.83
C ILE A 48 -23.95 -2.01 1.62
N GLU A 49 -25.03 -2.48 1.00
CA GLU A 49 -26.33 -1.84 0.70
C GLU A 49 -26.32 -0.33 0.35
N THR A 50 -25.87 0.51 1.26
CA THR A 50 -25.76 1.96 1.17
C THR A 50 -24.40 2.46 0.66
N TYR A 51 -23.36 1.63 0.63
CA TYR A 51 -22.05 2.00 0.08
C TYR A 51 -21.21 0.80 -0.36
N LEU A 52 -20.28 1.09 -1.26
CA LEU A 52 -19.29 0.14 -1.74
C LEU A 52 -17.98 0.30 -0.96
N ARG A 53 -17.50 -0.79 -0.37
CA ARG A 53 -16.20 -0.85 0.31
C ARG A 53 -15.20 -1.57 -0.58
N VAL A 54 -14.02 -0.98 -0.75
CA VAL A 54 -12.90 -1.63 -1.45
C VAL A 54 -11.71 -1.70 -0.50
N ASP A 55 -11.26 -2.92 -0.21
CA ASP A 55 -10.06 -3.17 0.57
C ASP A 55 -8.89 -3.44 -0.38
N TRP A 56 -7.85 -2.61 -0.29
CA TRP A 56 -6.67 -2.68 -1.13
C TRP A 56 -5.47 -3.20 -0.36
N ASP A 57 -4.81 -4.24 -0.88
CA ASP A 57 -3.62 -4.84 -0.30
C ASP A 57 -2.57 -5.12 -1.38
N VAL A 58 -1.30 -4.82 -1.12
CA VAL A 58 -0.19 -5.41 -1.87
C VAL A 58 0.08 -6.79 -1.29
N VAL A 59 -0.01 -7.83 -2.10
CA VAL A 59 0.16 -9.22 -1.67
C VAL A 59 1.50 -9.80 -2.07
N GLU A 60 2.08 -9.31 -3.17
CA GLU A 60 3.39 -9.73 -3.66
C GLU A 60 4.13 -8.54 -4.27
N CYS A 61 5.46 -8.59 -4.24
CA CYS A 61 6.32 -7.56 -4.85
C CYS A 61 7.75 -8.10 -4.97
N LEU A 62 8.33 -8.08 -6.17
CA LEU A 62 9.72 -8.54 -6.38
C LEU A 62 10.77 -7.59 -5.76
N SER A 63 10.36 -6.39 -5.39
CA SER A 63 11.18 -5.43 -4.66
C SER A 63 10.95 -5.45 -3.14
N PHE A 64 10.18 -6.40 -2.62
CA PHE A 64 9.95 -6.51 -1.18
C PHE A 64 11.27 -6.80 -0.47
N LEU A 65 11.63 -5.93 0.48
CA LEU A 65 12.76 -6.13 1.37
C LEU A 65 12.25 -6.06 2.81
N GLU A 66 12.28 -7.21 3.48
CA GLU A 66 11.70 -7.34 4.81
C GLU A 66 12.42 -6.46 5.85
N GLN A 67 11.64 -5.61 6.51
CA GLN A 67 12.00 -4.81 7.67
C GLN A 67 10.75 -4.63 8.55
N PRO A 68 10.46 -5.59 9.45
CA PRO A 68 9.27 -5.54 10.28
C PRO A 68 9.24 -4.29 11.15
N GLY A 69 8.06 -3.71 11.36
CA GLY A 69 7.89 -2.51 12.19
C GLY A 69 8.37 -1.20 11.55
N LYS A 70 8.93 -1.23 10.32
CA LYS A 70 9.34 -0.01 9.60
C LYS A 70 8.19 0.99 9.46
N TRP A 71 6.97 0.48 9.24
CA TRP A 71 5.74 1.27 9.17
C TRP A 71 5.43 2.08 10.43
N VAL A 72 5.75 1.56 11.62
CA VAL A 72 5.39 2.16 12.91
C VAL A 72 6.22 3.41 13.21
N HIS A 73 7.40 3.52 12.61
CA HIS A 73 8.29 4.65 12.78
C HIS A 73 8.01 5.69 11.70
N HIS A 74 7.19 6.70 12.02
CA HIS A 74 7.07 7.95 11.29
C HIS A 74 6.93 9.13 12.27
#